data_AF-A0A8S3Q707-F1
#
_entry.id   AF-A0A8S3Q707-F1
#
_cell.length_a   1.000
_cell.length_b   1.000
_cell.length_c   1.000
_cell.angle_alpha   90.00
_cell.angle_beta   90.00
_cell.angle_gamma   90.00
#
_symmetry.space_group_name_H-M   'P 1'
#
loop_
_entity.id
_entity.type
_entity.pdbx_description
1 polymer ?
#
loop_
_entity_poly.entity_id
_entity_poly.type
_entity_poly.pdbx_seq_one_letter_code
_entity_poly.pdbx_strand_id
1 'polypeptide(L)'
;MLKKLLGNSLYEIKKKHKTLTIKVIQYLQRCFNYILAQGKGNPDMIKQSILALSGHPFGQHQSCNNSWCRFLDNPNEKFSSLPHGKPLSDGALQNALTSVFTTYAENAGKLSSLGSTQPNESFNRIVASKAPKQQHYSSSGSLNYRIAACVAQKNEGNRMKFKTVNKNMSVSPGYFTLRLAVLRDIQHRKRKAIANTYRFKQRRRNLKSTRHQKLATREVRKVSLILLALVWKTTFQMTLKKFQVLHCNLHTKLLNGPLQLIKFSSTLKQQA
;
A
#
# COMPACT_ATOMS: atom_id res chain seq x y z
N MET A 1 1.85 -11.24 1.57
CA MET A 1 0.47 -11.81 1.57
C MET A 1 -0.06 -11.94 2.99
N LEU A 2 0.63 -12.65 3.90
CA LEU A 2 0.23 -12.81 5.31
C LEU A 2 -0.05 -11.51 6.08
N LYS A 3 0.82 -10.49 5.94
CA LYS A 3 0.57 -9.17 6.55
C LYS A 3 -0.79 -8.58 6.16
N LYS A 4 -1.25 -8.82 4.93
CA LYS A 4 -2.56 -8.33 4.44
C LYS A 4 -3.70 -9.15 5.05
N LEU A 5 -3.56 -10.48 5.12
CA LEU A 5 -4.54 -11.37 5.74
C LEU A 5 -4.74 -11.05 7.23
N LEU A 6 -3.65 -10.95 8.00
CA LEU A 6 -3.69 -10.52 9.40
C LEU A 6 -4.23 -9.09 9.53
N GLY A 7 -3.89 -8.20 8.59
CA GLY A 7 -4.48 -6.87 8.54
C GLY A 7 -6.00 -6.91 8.43
N ASN A 8 -6.54 -7.71 7.51
CA ASN A 8 -7.97 -7.84 7.31
C ASN A 8 -8.68 -8.35 8.58
N SER A 9 -8.18 -9.41 9.22
CA SER A 9 -8.78 -9.92 10.46
C SER A 9 -8.76 -8.89 11.58
N LEU A 10 -7.66 -8.14 11.73
CA LEU A 10 -7.58 -7.04 12.70
C LEU A 10 -8.53 -5.87 12.38
N TYR A 11 -8.74 -5.56 11.10
CA TYR A 11 -9.73 -4.53 10.70
C TYR A 11 -11.17 -4.97 10.95
N GLU A 12 -11.49 -6.27 10.89
CA GLU A 12 -12.79 -6.78 11.29
C GLU A 12 -13.02 -6.66 12.81
N ILE A 13 -12.00 -6.99 13.63
CA ILE A 13 -12.06 -6.76 15.08
C ILE A 13 -12.25 -5.28 15.40
N LYS A 14 -11.55 -4.40 14.68
CA LYS A 14 -11.67 -2.94 14.86
C LYS A 14 -13.11 -2.42 14.70
N LYS A 15 -13.93 -3.04 13.83
CA LYS A 15 -15.34 -2.65 13.67
C LYS A 15 -16.13 -2.81 14.97
N LYS A 16 -15.80 -3.86 15.74
CA LYS A 16 -16.44 -4.18 17.03
C LYS A 16 -15.79 -3.43 18.21
N HIS A 17 -14.47 -3.27 18.19
CA HIS A 17 -13.69 -2.62 19.25
C HIS A 17 -13.01 -1.34 18.75
N LYS A 18 -13.58 -0.17 19.09
CA LYS A 18 -13.02 1.14 18.70
C LYS A 18 -11.67 1.46 19.37
N THR A 19 -11.32 0.75 20.44
CA THR A 19 -10.03 0.80 21.13
C THR A 19 -8.86 0.43 20.20
N LEU A 20 -9.12 -0.41 19.19
CA LEU A 20 -8.11 -0.84 18.22
C LEU A 20 -7.83 0.25 17.16
N THR A 21 -6.85 1.10 17.45
CA THR A 21 -6.42 2.17 16.52
C THR A 21 -5.54 1.62 15.38
N ILE A 22 -5.50 2.31 14.23
CA ILE A 22 -4.66 1.93 13.07
C ILE A 22 -3.17 1.78 13.46
N LYS A 23 -2.67 2.63 14.38
CA LYS A 23 -1.30 2.54 14.92
C LYS A 23 -1.06 1.20 15.65
N VAL A 24 -2.03 0.73 16.42
CA VAL A 24 -1.98 -0.55 17.14
C VAL A 24 -1.99 -1.72 16.16
N ILE A 25 -2.83 -1.68 15.12
CA ILE A 25 -2.83 -2.70 14.06
C ILE A 25 -1.46 -2.79 13.37
N GLN A 26 -0.85 -1.64 13.03
CA GLN A 26 0.47 -1.60 12.41
C GLN A 26 1.56 -2.13 13.34
N TYR A 27 1.43 -1.89 14.64
CA TYR A 27 2.31 -2.42 15.67
C TYR A 27 2.21 -3.95 15.77
N LEU A 28 1.00 -4.50 15.90
CA LEU A 28 0.76 -5.95 15.93
C LEU A 28 1.31 -6.64 14.67
N GLN A 29 1.05 -6.06 13.49
CA GLN A 29 1.62 -6.55 12.25
C GLN A 29 3.15 -6.52 12.26
N ARG A 30 3.78 -5.52 12.87
CA ARG A 30 5.24 -5.43 12.96
C ARG A 30 5.79 -6.54 13.85
N CYS A 31 5.24 -6.73 15.04
CA CYS A 31 5.64 -7.81 15.95
C CYS A 31 5.47 -9.18 15.28
N PHE A 32 4.33 -9.43 14.65
CA PHE A 32 4.07 -10.65 13.89
C PHE A 32 5.12 -10.92 12.80
N ASN A 33 5.54 -9.88 12.06
CA ASN A 33 6.59 -10.04 11.05
C ASN A 33 7.97 -10.33 11.65
N TYR A 34 8.28 -9.82 12.85
CA TYR A 34 9.53 -10.16 13.54
C TYR A 34 9.55 -11.62 13.98
N ILE A 35 8.44 -12.09 14.57
CA ILE A 35 8.27 -13.50 14.96
C ILE A 35 8.51 -14.42 13.74
N LEU A 36 7.85 -14.15 12.62
CA LEU A 36 8.01 -14.97 11.41
C LEU A 36 9.42 -14.90 10.82
N ALA A 37 10.08 -13.74 10.87
CA ALA A 37 11.43 -13.60 10.35
C ALA A 37 12.45 -14.39 11.19
N GLN A 38 12.22 -14.52 12.49
CA GLN A 38 13.12 -15.18 13.44
C GLN A 38 12.83 -16.69 13.54
N GLY A 39 11.57 -17.10 13.52
CA GLY A 39 11.16 -18.50 13.61
C GLY A 39 11.23 -19.28 12.31
N LYS A 40 11.99 -18.82 11.31
CA LYS A 40 12.08 -19.48 10.01
C LYS A 40 12.63 -20.90 10.18
N GLY A 41 11.86 -21.90 9.76
CA GLY A 41 12.20 -23.32 9.92
C GLY A 41 11.94 -23.91 11.32
N ASN A 42 11.46 -23.13 12.29
CA ASN A 42 11.08 -23.62 13.62
C ASN A 42 9.59 -23.31 13.90
N PRO A 43 8.68 -24.27 13.65
CA PRO A 43 7.25 -24.06 13.82
C PRO A 43 6.84 -23.89 15.29
N ASP A 44 7.50 -24.55 16.23
CA ASP A 44 7.15 -24.50 17.66
C ASP A 44 7.44 -23.12 18.25
N MET A 45 8.58 -22.54 17.90
CA MET A 45 8.94 -21.18 18.31
C MET A 45 7.94 -20.15 17.77
N ILE A 46 7.47 -20.33 16.53
CA ILE A 46 6.42 -19.48 15.94
C ILE A 46 5.11 -19.63 16.71
N LYS A 47 4.69 -20.86 17.00
CA LYS A 47 3.44 -21.15 17.71
C LYS A 47 3.42 -20.47 19.07
N GLN A 48 4.46 -20.69 19.88
CA GLN A 48 4.59 -20.09 21.22
C GLN A 48 4.64 -18.55 21.15
N SER A 49 5.41 -17.99 20.22
CA SER A 49 5.54 -16.54 20.06
C SER A 49 4.25 -15.87 19.59
N ILE A 50 3.47 -16.52 18.72
CA ILE A 50 2.17 -16.01 18.27
C ILE A 50 1.16 -16.01 19.41
N LEU A 51 1.15 -17.05 20.26
CA LEU A 51 0.30 -17.08 21.44
C LEU A 51 0.70 -15.99 22.44
N ALA A 52 1.99 -15.78 22.67
CA ALA A 52 2.48 -14.69 23.51
C ALA A 52 2.12 -13.29 22.98
N LEU A 53 1.97 -13.14 21.66
CA LEU A 53 1.56 -11.89 21.02
C LEU A 53 0.13 -11.46 21.40
N SER A 54 -0.75 -12.36 21.82
CA SER A 54 -2.10 -11.98 22.26
C SER A 54 -2.09 -11.22 23.59
N GLY A 55 -1.22 -11.61 24.53
CA GLY A 55 -1.05 -10.96 25.84
C GLY A 55 -0.06 -9.78 25.84
N HIS A 56 0.88 -9.75 24.90
CA HIS A 56 1.93 -8.73 24.84
C HIS A 56 1.43 -7.26 24.83
N PRO A 57 0.41 -6.87 24.05
CA PRO A 57 -0.11 -5.50 24.05
C PRO A 57 -0.80 -5.09 25.36
N PHE A 58 -1.14 -6.05 26.21
CA PHE A 58 -1.81 -5.88 27.50
C PHE A 58 -0.82 -5.88 28.68
N GLY A 59 0.49 -5.93 28.41
CA GLY A 59 1.53 -5.96 29.44
C GLY A 59 1.85 -7.36 29.97
N GLN A 60 1.27 -8.41 29.40
CA GLN A 60 1.58 -9.79 29.78
C GLN A 60 2.83 -10.27 29.01
N HIS A 61 3.98 -10.18 29.68
CA HIS A 61 5.29 -10.52 29.08
C HIS A 61 5.85 -11.88 29.51
N GLN A 62 5.13 -12.66 30.33
CA GLN A 62 5.60 -13.95 30.87
C GLN A 62 6.00 -14.95 29.79
N SER A 63 5.25 -15.02 28.68
CA SER A 63 5.50 -15.94 27.57
C SER A 63 6.26 -15.29 26.39
N CYS A 64 6.72 -14.05 26.55
CA CYS A 64 7.43 -13.33 25.49
C CYS A 64 8.88 -13.82 25.36
N ASN A 65 9.44 -13.70 24.15
CA ASN A 65 10.85 -13.99 23.88
C ASN A 65 11.61 -12.66 23.68
N ASN A 66 12.83 -12.54 24.24
CA ASN A 66 13.72 -11.38 24.05
C ASN A 66 13.96 -11.04 22.58
N SER A 67 13.84 -12.03 21.68
CA SER A 67 14.12 -11.83 20.27
C SER A 67 13.24 -10.76 19.60
N TRP A 68 12.00 -10.56 20.06
CA TRP A 68 11.08 -9.55 19.50
C TRP A 68 10.41 -8.66 20.56
N CYS A 69 10.50 -9.03 21.84
CA CYS A 69 9.94 -8.28 22.96
C CYS A 69 11.00 -7.39 23.60
N ARG A 70 11.00 -6.11 23.24
CA ARG A 70 11.96 -5.13 23.78
C ARG A 70 11.75 -4.81 25.27
N PHE A 71 10.57 -5.13 25.81
CA PHE A 71 10.26 -4.96 27.23
C PHE A 71 11.15 -5.83 28.14
N LEU A 72 11.56 -7.01 27.66
CA LEU A 72 12.44 -7.89 28.42
C LEU A 72 13.86 -7.33 28.55
N ASP A 73 14.31 -6.55 27.56
CA ASP A 73 15.62 -5.89 27.61
C ASP A 73 15.57 -4.58 28.41
N ASN A 74 14.45 -3.85 28.36
CA ASN A 74 14.24 -2.58 29.06
C ASN A 74 12.83 -2.48 29.65
N PRO A 75 12.62 -2.89 30.91
CA PRO A 75 11.30 -2.90 31.56
C PRO A 75 10.64 -1.51 31.69
N ASN A 76 11.45 -0.44 31.63
CA ASN A 76 10.98 0.95 31.75
C ASN A 76 10.66 1.61 30.39
N GLU A 77 10.82 0.91 29.26
CA GLU A 77 10.59 1.50 27.93
C GLU A 77 9.10 1.67 27.63
N LYS A 78 8.66 2.91 27.36
CA LYS A 78 7.28 3.22 26.99
C LYS A 78 6.93 2.58 25.63
N PHE A 79 5.70 2.11 25.49
CA PHE A 79 5.19 1.58 24.21
C PHE A 79 5.03 2.68 23.15
N SER A 80 6.08 2.99 22.40
CA SER A 80 6.09 4.05 21.36
C SER A 80 4.93 3.97 20.35
N SER A 81 4.38 2.78 20.11
CA SER A 81 3.35 2.53 19.09
C SER A 81 1.92 2.34 19.65
N LEU A 82 1.75 2.32 20.99
CA LEU A 82 0.44 2.27 21.64
C LEU A 82 -0.04 3.68 22.03
N PRO A 83 -1.37 3.92 22.12
CA PRO A 83 -1.91 5.18 22.63
C PRO A 83 -1.37 5.48 24.02
N HIS A 84 -0.90 6.72 24.23
CA HIS A 84 -0.35 7.21 25.51
C HIS A 84 0.84 6.40 26.07
N GLY A 85 1.45 5.50 25.29
CA GLY A 85 2.57 4.67 25.73
C GLY A 85 2.21 3.63 26.79
N LYS A 86 0.91 3.35 26.99
CA LYS A 86 0.38 2.45 28.02
C LYS A 86 -0.11 1.13 27.41
N PRO A 87 -0.11 0.03 28.18
CA PRO A 87 -0.75 -1.22 27.77
C PRO A 87 -2.25 -1.06 27.57
N LEU A 88 -2.84 -1.91 26.73
CA LEU A 88 -4.29 -1.99 26.55
C LEU A 88 -4.94 -2.67 27.75
N SER A 89 -6.19 -2.32 28.07
CA SER A 89 -6.91 -2.83 29.25
C SER A 89 -8.26 -3.50 28.92
N ASP A 90 -8.60 -3.65 27.64
CA ASP A 90 -9.88 -4.20 27.19
C ASP A 90 -9.83 -5.74 27.10
N GLY A 91 -10.42 -6.44 28.08
CA GLY A 91 -10.44 -7.90 28.13
C GLY A 91 -11.22 -8.55 26.98
N ALA A 92 -12.29 -7.91 26.50
CA ALA A 92 -13.05 -8.43 25.36
C ALA A 92 -12.22 -8.38 24.06
N LEU A 93 -11.43 -7.31 23.89
CA LEU A 93 -10.46 -7.21 22.80
C LEU A 93 -9.36 -8.28 22.91
N GLN A 94 -8.87 -8.57 24.11
CA GLN A 94 -7.86 -9.61 24.32
C GLN A 94 -8.36 -10.99 23.88
N ASN A 95 -9.60 -11.34 24.21
CA ASN A 95 -10.22 -12.60 23.81
C ASN A 95 -10.37 -12.69 22.28
N ALA A 96 -10.83 -11.60 21.64
CA ALA A 96 -10.96 -11.54 20.18
C ALA A 96 -9.60 -11.68 19.47
N LEU A 97 -8.56 -11.03 19.98
CA LEU A 97 -7.19 -11.17 19.45
C LEU A 97 -6.65 -12.58 19.66
N THR A 98 -6.90 -13.18 20.82
CA THR A 98 -6.47 -14.54 21.12
C THR A 98 -7.05 -15.54 20.13
N SER A 99 -8.35 -15.47 19.84
CA SER A 99 -8.99 -16.33 18.82
C SER A 99 -8.38 -16.21 17.42
N VAL A 100 -8.02 -14.99 17.02
CA VAL A 100 -7.34 -14.78 15.73
C VAL A 100 -5.93 -15.38 15.76
N PHE A 101 -5.17 -15.14 16.83
CA PHE A 101 -3.80 -15.61 16.94
C PHE A 101 -3.70 -17.13 17.13
N THR A 102 -4.63 -17.80 17.82
CA THR A 102 -4.66 -19.27 17.93
C THR A 102 -4.81 -19.92 16.56
N THR A 103 -5.70 -19.39 15.70
CA THR A 103 -5.86 -19.87 14.31
C THR A 103 -4.53 -19.79 13.53
N TYR A 104 -3.73 -18.73 13.75
CA TYR A 104 -2.40 -18.62 13.13
C TYR A 104 -1.38 -19.55 13.77
N ALA A 105 -1.46 -19.76 15.09
CA ALA A 105 -0.57 -20.66 15.83
C ALA A 105 -0.77 -22.13 15.43
N GLU A 106 -1.99 -22.57 15.16
CA GLU A 106 -2.30 -23.89 14.60
C GLU A 106 -1.66 -24.09 13.22
N ASN A 107 -1.60 -23.03 12.42
CA ASN A 107 -1.00 -23.04 11.09
C ASN A 107 0.52 -22.76 11.11
N ALA A 108 1.19 -22.83 12.27
CA ALA A 108 2.60 -22.49 12.41
C ALA A 108 3.54 -23.28 11.48
N GLY A 109 3.23 -24.55 11.17
CA GLY A 109 3.99 -25.36 10.21
C GLY A 109 3.98 -24.78 8.79
N LYS A 110 2.84 -24.24 8.35
CA LYS A 110 2.77 -23.49 7.09
C LYS A 110 3.53 -22.19 7.21
N LEU A 111 3.44 -21.51 8.36
CA LEU A 111 4.10 -20.23 8.65
C LEU A 111 5.64 -20.30 8.64
N SER A 112 6.21 -21.38 9.15
CA SER A 112 7.67 -21.57 9.24
C SER A 112 8.34 -21.79 7.88
N SER A 113 7.60 -22.35 6.92
CA SER A 113 8.07 -22.66 5.56
C SER A 113 7.88 -21.52 4.56
N LEU A 114 7.23 -20.40 4.94
CA LEU A 114 7.04 -19.31 3.99
C LEU A 114 8.35 -18.65 3.59
N GLY A 115 8.72 -18.91 2.34
CA GLY A 115 9.70 -18.14 1.62
C GLY A 115 9.18 -16.75 1.23
N SER A 116 10.13 -15.86 0.94
CA SER A 116 9.82 -14.60 0.26
C SER A 116 9.40 -14.87 -1.18
N THR A 117 8.34 -14.23 -1.68
CA THR A 117 7.96 -14.26 -3.11
C THR A 117 8.86 -13.38 -3.98
N GLN A 118 9.73 -12.57 -3.36
CA GLN A 118 10.58 -11.61 -4.04
C GLN A 118 11.54 -12.23 -5.09
N PRO A 119 12.11 -13.43 -4.90
CA PRO A 119 12.89 -14.10 -5.93
C PRO A 119 12.08 -14.37 -7.20
N ASN A 120 10.82 -14.82 -7.04
CA ASN A 120 9.90 -15.12 -8.15
C ASN A 120 9.47 -13.82 -8.86
N GLU A 121 9.10 -12.78 -8.11
CA GLU A 121 8.78 -11.46 -8.69
C GLU A 121 9.98 -10.88 -9.46
N SER A 122 11.18 -11.02 -8.90
CA SER A 122 12.40 -10.60 -9.58
C SER A 122 12.67 -11.40 -10.84
N PHE A 123 12.37 -12.71 -10.87
CA PHE A 123 12.52 -13.54 -12.05
C PHE A 123 11.49 -13.16 -13.12
N ASN A 124 10.22 -13.03 -12.75
CA ASN A 124 9.13 -12.61 -13.65
C ASN A 124 9.44 -11.26 -14.31
N ARG A 125 10.05 -10.31 -13.58
CA ARG A 125 10.49 -9.04 -14.17
C ARG A 125 11.61 -9.21 -15.20
N ILE A 126 12.54 -10.14 -14.99
CA ILE A 126 13.59 -10.44 -15.98
C ILE A 126 12.94 -11.05 -17.23
N VAL A 127 12.04 -12.03 -17.06
CA VAL A 127 11.30 -12.66 -18.18
C VAL A 127 10.51 -11.62 -18.97
N ALA A 128 9.73 -10.77 -18.30
CA ALA A 128 8.96 -9.71 -18.94
C ALA A 128 9.82 -8.73 -19.74
N SER A 129 11.07 -8.50 -19.32
CA SER A 129 12.00 -7.62 -20.05
C SER A 129 12.62 -8.28 -21.30
N LYS A 130 12.75 -9.61 -21.33
CA LYS A 130 13.38 -10.34 -22.45
C LYS A 130 12.38 -10.96 -23.42
N ALA A 131 11.17 -11.23 -22.95
CA ALA A 131 10.05 -11.76 -23.70
C ALA A 131 8.79 -10.92 -23.36
N PRO A 132 8.72 -9.66 -23.79
CA PRO A 132 7.54 -8.84 -23.60
C PRO A 132 6.36 -9.45 -24.35
N LYS A 133 5.17 -9.46 -23.71
CA LYS A 133 3.94 -10.02 -24.31
C LYS A 133 3.50 -9.31 -25.59
N GLN A 134 3.95 -8.07 -25.80
CA GLN A 134 3.67 -7.28 -27.00
C GLN A 134 4.33 -7.84 -28.26
N GLN A 135 5.34 -8.71 -28.11
CA GLN A 135 6.07 -9.31 -29.23
C GLN A 135 5.81 -10.82 -29.27
N HIS A 136 5.52 -11.34 -30.46
CA HIS A 136 5.27 -12.76 -30.64
C HIS A 136 6.58 -13.54 -30.76
N TYR A 137 6.89 -14.35 -29.74
CA TYR A 137 8.09 -15.21 -29.71
C TYR A 137 7.77 -16.71 -29.73
N SER A 138 6.49 -17.08 -29.65
CA SER A 138 6.04 -18.47 -29.52
C SER A 138 6.08 -19.26 -30.83
N SER A 139 6.23 -18.59 -31.98
CA SER A 139 6.27 -19.22 -33.30
C SER A 139 7.54 -20.06 -33.57
N SER A 140 8.56 -19.97 -32.70
CA SER A 140 9.83 -20.67 -32.85
C SER A 140 10.48 -20.97 -31.50
N GLY A 141 11.63 -21.66 -31.50
CA GLY A 141 12.44 -21.90 -30.29
C GLY A 141 12.99 -20.65 -29.58
N SER A 142 12.73 -19.45 -30.13
CA SER A 142 13.15 -18.15 -29.57
C SER A 142 12.64 -17.93 -28.15
N LEU A 143 11.38 -18.29 -27.86
CA LEU A 143 10.82 -18.15 -26.51
C LEU A 143 11.59 -19.01 -25.50
N ASN A 144 11.84 -20.28 -25.83
CA ASN A 144 12.56 -21.21 -24.97
C ASN A 144 13.98 -20.70 -24.67
N TYR A 145 14.69 -20.21 -25.69
CA TYR A 145 16.01 -19.62 -25.51
C TYR A 145 16.00 -18.39 -24.59
N ARG A 146 15.00 -17.50 -24.75
CA ARG A 146 14.86 -16.31 -23.90
C ARG A 146 14.57 -16.67 -22.45
N ILE A 147 13.71 -17.67 -22.20
CA ILE A 147 13.40 -18.16 -20.85
C ILE A 147 14.64 -18.80 -20.23
N ALA A 148 15.32 -19.71 -20.95
CA ALA A 148 16.56 -20.33 -20.48
C ALA A 148 17.63 -19.28 -20.14
N ALA A 149 17.79 -18.27 -20.99
CA ALA A 149 18.64 -17.12 -20.76
C ALA A 149 18.26 -16.30 -19.51
N CYS A 150 16.98 -16.24 -19.12
CA CYS A 150 16.53 -15.60 -17.88
C CYS A 150 16.92 -16.41 -16.66
N VAL A 151 16.75 -17.73 -16.72
CA VAL A 151 17.11 -18.66 -15.64
C VAL A 151 18.61 -18.61 -15.37
N ALA A 152 19.42 -18.75 -16.43
CA ALA A 152 20.88 -18.65 -16.32
C ALA A 152 21.34 -17.29 -15.75
N GLN A 153 20.75 -16.18 -16.22
CA GLN A 153 21.07 -14.87 -15.66
C GLN A 153 20.70 -14.76 -14.17
N LYS A 154 19.58 -15.35 -13.76
CA LYS A 154 19.08 -15.26 -12.38
C LYS A 154 19.95 -16.06 -11.40
N ASN A 155 20.42 -17.22 -11.83
CA ASN A 155 21.20 -18.14 -11.00
C ASN A 155 22.69 -17.79 -11.02
N GLU A 156 23.26 -17.49 -12.19
CA GLU A 156 24.71 -17.38 -12.39
C GLU A 156 25.19 -15.98 -12.81
N GLY A 157 24.28 -15.07 -13.17
CA GLY A 157 24.61 -13.73 -13.68
C GLY A 157 24.78 -13.67 -15.20
N ASN A 158 25.00 -12.47 -15.75
CA ASN A 158 25.09 -12.31 -17.21
C ASN A 158 26.39 -12.88 -17.77
N ARG A 159 27.51 -12.75 -17.05
CA ARG A 159 28.81 -13.23 -17.51
C ARG A 159 28.82 -14.74 -17.74
N MET A 160 28.33 -15.51 -16.76
CA MET A 160 28.33 -16.97 -16.85
C MET A 160 27.35 -17.47 -17.90
N LYS A 161 26.15 -16.84 -18.00
CA LYS A 161 25.21 -17.09 -19.08
C LYS A 161 25.88 -17.06 -20.46
N PHE A 162 26.64 -16.01 -20.79
CA PHE A 162 27.30 -15.92 -22.09
C PHE A 162 28.44 -16.93 -22.23
N LYS A 163 29.20 -17.20 -21.16
CA LYS A 163 30.29 -18.20 -21.21
C LYS A 163 29.77 -19.60 -21.51
N THR A 164 28.70 -20.02 -20.83
CA THR A 164 28.12 -21.37 -20.99
C THR A 164 27.44 -21.54 -22.35
N VAL A 165 26.62 -20.57 -22.77
CA VAL A 165 25.92 -20.64 -24.06
C VAL A 165 26.89 -20.65 -25.23
N ASN A 166 27.91 -19.78 -25.20
CA ASN A 166 28.84 -19.65 -26.31
C ASN A 166 29.78 -20.85 -26.41
N LYS A 167 30.16 -21.45 -25.27
CA LYS A 167 30.91 -22.72 -25.25
C LYS A 167 30.11 -23.84 -25.91
N ASN A 168 28.81 -23.95 -25.64
CA ASN A 168 27.96 -24.98 -26.22
C ASN A 168 27.71 -24.79 -27.72
N MET A 169 27.76 -23.56 -28.21
CA MET A 169 27.64 -23.25 -29.64
C MET A 169 29.00 -23.26 -30.37
N SER A 170 30.10 -23.51 -29.66
CA SER A 170 31.47 -23.38 -30.21
C SER A 170 31.76 -22.01 -30.83
N VAL A 171 31.13 -20.95 -30.30
CA VAL A 171 31.30 -19.57 -30.77
C VAL A 171 32.07 -18.76 -29.73
N SER A 172 32.96 -17.87 -30.18
CA SER A 172 33.61 -16.92 -29.26
C SER A 172 32.59 -15.87 -28.79
N PRO A 173 32.53 -15.55 -27.48
CA PRO A 173 31.70 -14.46 -26.98
C PRO A 173 32.01 -13.09 -27.59
N GLY A 174 33.23 -12.89 -28.07
CA GLY A 174 33.74 -11.59 -28.46
C GLY A 174 34.05 -10.69 -27.26
N TYR A 175 35.01 -9.80 -27.44
CA TYR A 175 35.50 -8.89 -26.39
C TYR A 175 34.39 -7.97 -25.85
N PHE A 176 33.64 -7.32 -26.73
CA PHE A 176 32.61 -6.34 -26.36
C PHE A 176 31.46 -6.97 -25.57
N THR A 177 30.98 -8.15 -25.98
CA THR A 177 29.90 -8.86 -25.29
C THR A 177 30.32 -9.25 -23.88
N LEU A 178 31.54 -9.76 -23.71
CA LEU A 178 32.07 -10.13 -22.40
C LEU A 178 32.21 -8.90 -21.50
N ARG A 179 32.78 -7.81 -22.02
CA ARG A 179 32.94 -6.54 -21.30
C ARG A 179 31.60 -6.00 -20.83
N LEU A 180 30.59 -5.98 -21.71
CA LEU A 180 29.23 -5.54 -21.35
C LEU A 180 28.60 -6.44 -20.28
N ALA A 181 28.76 -7.76 -20.38
CA ALA A 181 28.24 -8.69 -19.39
C ALA A 181 28.84 -8.44 -17.99
N VAL A 182 30.16 -8.24 -17.92
CA VAL A 182 30.87 -7.90 -16.68
C VAL A 182 30.36 -6.58 -16.10
N LEU A 183 30.23 -5.53 -16.93
CA LEU A 183 29.73 -4.23 -16.48
C LEU A 183 28.31 -4.32 -15.91
N ARG A 184 27.42 -5.10 -16.54
CA ARG A 184 26.05 -5.31 -16.04
C ARG A 184 26.03 -6.03 -14.71
N ASP A 185 26.89 -7.03 -14.52
CA ASP A 185 27.00 -7.75 -13.25
C ASP A 185 27.60 -6.87 -12.14
N ILE A 186 28.58 -6.02 -12.45
CA ILE A 186 29.09 -5.01 -11.51
C ILE A 186 27.98 -4.02 -11.13
N GLN A 187 27.24 -3.49 -12.10
CA GLN A 187 26.16 -2.55 -11.84
C GLN A 187 25.06 -3.19 -10.98
N HIS A 188 24.70 -4.44 -11.26
CA HIS A 188 23.74 -5.19 -10.45
C HIS A 188 24.21 -5.35 -9.01
N ARG A 189 25.48 -5.75 -8.80
CA ARG A 189 26.10 -5.86 -7.47
C ARG A 189 26.10 -4.53 -6.72
N LYS A 190 26.52 -3.43 -7.36
CA LYS A 190 26.50 -2.08 -6.78
C LYS A 190 25.09 -1.68 -6.36
N ARG A 191 24.09 -1.85 -7.23
CA ARG A 191 22.67 -1.56 -6.92
C ARG A 191 22.16 -2.39 -5.74
N LYS A 192 22.51 -3.68 -5.68
CA LYS A 192 22.13 -4.58 -4.58
C LYS A 192 22.77 -4.13 -3.26
N ALA A 193 24.05 -3.79 -3.26
CA ALA A 193 24.76 -3.28 -2.09
C ALA A 193 24.11 -1.99 -1.55
N ILE A 194 23.88 -1.01 -2.43
CA ILE A 194 23.20 0.25 -2.07
C ILE A 194 21.79 -0.04 -1.53
N ALA A 195 21.02 -0.90 -2.19
CA ALA A 195 19.64 -1.21 -1.78
C ALA A 195 19.54 -1.88 -0.40
N ASN A 196 20.61 -2.56 0.04
CA ASN A 196 20.68 -3.22 1.34
C ASN A 196 21.03 -2.26 2.48
N THR A 197 21.59 -1.09 2.19
CA THR A 197 21.96 -0.10 3.22
C THR A 197 20.74 0.42 3.99
N TYR A 198 20.95 0.74 5.28
CA TYR A 198 19.93 1.36 6.12
C TYR A 198 19.40 2.67 5.51
N ARG A 199 20.32 3.56 5.09
CA ARG A 199 19.97 4.87 4.49
C ARG A 199 19.04 4.73 3.29
N PHE A 200 19.32 3.78 2.38
CA PHE A 200 18.45 3.53 1.23
C PHE A 200 17.08 2.98 1.64
N LYS A 201 17.05 2.00 2.57
CA LYS A 201 15.79 1.44 3.10
C LYS A 201 14.95 2.50 3.82
N GLN A 202 15.58 3.42 4.53
CA GLN A 202 14.93 4.53 5.22
C GLN A 202 14.37 5.55 4.22
N ARG A 203 15.19 6.01 3.27
CA ARG A 203 14.74 6.90 2.19
C ARG A 203 13.55 6.32 1.42
N ARG A 204 13.59 5.03 1.09
CA ARG A 204 12.49 4.32 0.43
C ARG A 204 11.19 4.35 1.26
N ARG A 205 11.28 4.15 2.58
CA ARG A 205 10.12 4.25 3.49
C ARG A 205 9.55 5.67 3.52
N ASN A 206 10.41 6.67 3.65
CA ASN A 206 10.02 8.08 3.65
C ASN A 206 9.32 8.45 2.34
N LEU A 207 9.92 8.15 1.19
CA LEU A 207 9.33 8.41 -0.13
C LEU A 207 7.97 7.73 -0.31
N LYS A 208 7.81 6.50 0.19
CA LYS A 208 6.52 5.80 0.18
C LYS A 208 5.48 6.53 1.03
N SER A 209 5.86 6.96 2.24
CA SER A 209 4.99 7.74 3.13
C SER A 209 4.55 9.05 2.48
N THR A 210 5.49 9.81 1.93
CA THR A 210 5.22 11.07 1.22
C THR A 210 4.30 10.84 0.03
N ARG A 211 4.48 9.77 -0.74
CA ARG A 211 3.60 9.44 -1.87
C ARG A 211 2.17 9.14 -1.41
N HIS A 212 2.01 8.34 -0.36
CA HIS A 212 0.69 8.06 0.21
C HIS A 212 0.00 9.33 0.71
N GLN A 213 0.74 10.21 1.40
CA GLN A 213 0.21 11.49 1.86
C GLN A 213 -0.27 12.35 0.69
N LYS A 214 0.55 12.49 -0.37
CA LYS A 214 0.18 13.24 -1.58
C LYS A 214 -1.08 12.67 -2.26
N LEU A 215 -1.21 11.35 -2.34
CA LEU A 215 -2.40 10.70 -2.90
C LEU A 215 -3.64 10.97 -2.03
N ALA A 216 -3.53 10.82 -0.70
CA ALA A 216 -4.62 11.11 0.22
C ALA A 216 -5.10 12.57 0.12
N THR A 217 -4.18 13.53 0.06
CA THR A 217 -4.53 14.95 -0.12
C THR A 217 -5.21 15.20 -1.47
N ARG A 218 -4.79 14.53 -2.54
CA ARG A 218 -5.45 14.63 -3.85
C ARG A 218 -6.87 14.11 -3.82
N GLU A 219 -7.12 12.97 -3.19
CA GLU A 219 -8.48 12.41 -3.07
C GLU A 219 -9.38 13.31 -2.22
N VAL A 220 -8.90 13.84 -1.09
CA VAL A 220 -9.64 14.81 -0.28
C VAL A 220 -10.03 16.04 -1.11
N ARG A 221 -9.09 16.60 -1.89
CA ARG A 221 -9.38 17.75 -2.77
C ARG A 221 -10.45 17.43 -3.81
N LYS A 222 -10.40 16.25 -4.44
CA LYS A 222 -11.43 15.83 -5.39
C LYS A 222 -12.81 15.75 -4.73
N VAL A 223 -12.90 15.14 -3.54
CA VAL A 223 -14.14 15.05 -2.78
C VAL A 223 -14.66 16.45 -2.42
N SER A 224 -13.80 17.35 -1.96
CA SER A 224 -14.17 18.74 -1.66
C SER A 224 -14.69 19.49 -2.90
N LEU A 225 -14.05 19.31 -4.06
CA LEU A 225 -14.51 19.93 -5.32
C LEU A 225 -15.86 19.39 -5.78
N ILE A 226 -16.10 18.08 -5.64
CA ILE A 226 -17.39 17.45 -5.96
C ILE A 226 -18.49 17.99 -5.04
N LEU A 227 -18.22 18.09 -3.73
CA LEU A 227 -19.16 18.65 -2.77
C LEU A 227 -19.48 20.12 -3.07
N LEU A 228 -18.47 20.94 -3.39
CA LEU A 228 -18.67 22.33 -3.79
C LEU A 228 -19.52 22.44 -5.07
N ALA A 229 -19.29 21.60 -6.07
CA ALA A 229 -20.08 21.57 -7.30
C ALA A 229 -21.54 21.15 -7.04
N LEU A 230 -21.76 20.19 -6.13
CA LEU A 230 -23.12 19.78 -5.72
C LEU A 230 -23.84 20.90 -4.98
N VAL A 231 -23.17 21.57 -4.04
CA VAL A 231 -23.73 22.73 -3.32
C VAL A 231 -24.06 23.86 -4.29
N TRP A 232 -23.19 24.15 -5.25
CA TRP A 232 -23.45 25.19 -6.25
C TRP A 232 -24.64 24.82 -7.17
N LYS A 233 -24.76 23.54 -7.54
CA LYS A 233 -25.89 23.05 -8.34
C LYS A 233 -27.21 23.16 -7.60
N THR A 234 -27.26 22.82 -6.31
CA THR A 234 -28.49 22.91 -5.51
C THR A 234 -28.88 24.36 -5.24
N THR A 235 -27.93 25.25 -4.93
CA THR A 235 -28.22 26.68 -4.76
C THR A 235 -28.70 27.32 -6.06
N PHE A 236 -28.07 27.00 -7.20
CA PHE A 236 -28.50 27.46 -8.51
C PHE A 236 -29.91 26.97 -8.90
N GLN A 237 -30.26 25.72 -8.61
CA GLN A 237 -31.61 25.21 -8.83
C GLN A 237 -32.65 25.91 -7.94
N MET A 238 -32.31 26.22 -6.68
CA MET A 238 -33.20 26.97 -5.79
C MET A 238 -33.43 28.41 -6.26
N THR A 239 -32.40 29.08 -6.76
CA THR A 239 -32.55 30.45 -7.30
C THR A 239 -33.36 30.46 -8.59
N LEU A 240 -33.17 29.49 -9.49
CA LEU A 240 -33.98 29.33 -10.71
C LEU A 240 -35.46 29.10 -10.40
N LYS A 241 -35.77 28.23 -9.43
CA LYS A 241 -37.15 28.01 -8.98
C LYS A 241 -37.77 29.29 -8.40
N LYS A 242 -37.02 30.04 -7.57
CA LYS A 242 -37.48 31.34 -7.05
C LYS A 242 -37.76 32.34 -8.18
N PHE A 243 -36.90 32.37 -9.20
CA PHE A 243 -37.08 33.26 -10.36
C PHE A 243 -38.30 32.86 -11.21
N GLN A 244 -38.53 31.57 -11.42
CA GLN A 244 -39.75 31.08 -12.09
C GLN A 244 -41.02 31.44 -11.30
N VAL A 245 -41.02 31.28 -9.98
CA VAL A 245 -42.16 31.68 -9.13
C VAL A 245 -42.40 33.19 -9.21
N LEU A 246 -41.34 34.00 -9.16
CA LEU A 246 -41.45 35.46 -9.30
C LEU A 246 -41.98 35.86 -10.68
N HIS A 247 -41.50 35.22 -11.74
CA HIS A 247 -41.97 35.46 -13.10
C HIS A 247 -43.45 35.07 -13.27
N CYS A 248 -43.85 33.91 -12.75
CA CYS A 248 -45.26 33.50 -12.72
C CYS A 248 -46.10 34.53 -11.97
N ASN A 249 -45.69 34.97 -10.77
CA ASN A 249 -46.40 35.96 -9.97
C ASN A 249 -46.50 37.34 -10.67
N LEU A 250 -45.47 37.75 -11.41
CA LEU A 250 -45.51 38.97 -12.23
C LEU A 250 -46.50 38.82 -13.38
N HIS A 251 -46.52 37.66 -14.02
CA HIS A 251 -47.45 37.36 -15.11
C HIS A 251 -48.90 37.33 -14.63
N THR A 252 -49.19 36.76 -13.45
CA THR A 252 -50.54 36.82 -12.85
C THR A 252 -50.94 38.24 -12.46
N LYS A 253 -50.00 39.07 -11.98
CA LYS A 253 -50.28 40.48 -11.65
C LYS A 253 -50.53 41.33 -12.89
N LEU A 254 -49.87 41.05 -14.01
CA LEU A 254 -50.06 41.76 -15.27
C LEU A 254 -51.37 41.35 -15.99
N LEU A 255 -51.82 40.10 -15.83
CA LEU A 255 -53.05 39.62 -16.45
C LEU A 255 -54.32 39.93 -15.63
N ASN A 256 -54.21 40.04 -14.30
CA ASN A 256 -55.37 40.23 -13.41
C ASN A 256 -55.39 41.60 -12.69
N GLY A 257 -54.44 42.49 -12.97
CA GLY A 257 -54.43 43.86 -12.44
C GLY A 257 -55.25 44.81 -13.31
N PRO A 258 -55.96 45.81 -12.74
CA PRO A 258 -56.69 46.79 -13.54
C PRO A 258 -55.72 47.55 -14.46
N LEU A 259 -56.04 47.60 -15.76
CA LEU A 259 -55.35 48.38 -16.78
C LEU A 259 -55.38 49.87 -16.40
N GLN A 260 -54.38 50.33 -15.64
CA GLN A 260 -54.08 51.75 -15.56
C GLN A 260 -53.13 52.11 -16.70
N LEU A 261 -53.69 52.75 -17.72
CA LEU A 261 -52.99 53.52 -18.75
C LEU A 261 -52.11 54.58 -18.06
N ILE A 262 -50.84 54.27 -17.85
CA ILE A 262 -49.85 55.27 -17.46
C ILE A 262 -49.38 55.99 -18.73
N LYS A 263 -49.86 57.22 -18.88
CA LYS A 263 -49.49 58.18 -19.92
C LYS A 263 -47.97 58.41 -19.94
N PHE A 264 -47.32 58.18 -21.07
CA PHE A 264 -45.98 58.71 -21.33
C PHE A 264 -46.08 60.22 -21.53
N SER A 265 -45.69 61.02 -20.53
CA SER A 265 -45.48 62.46 -20.72
C SER A 265 -44.05 62.69 -21.22
N SER A 266 -43.93 63.15 -22.46
CA SER A 266 -42.69 63.67 -23.03
C SER A 266 -42.31 65.00 -22.36
N THR A 267 -41.28 64.98 -21.52
CA THR A 267 -40.56 66.20 -21.12
C THR A 267 -39.10 66.04 -21.50
N LEU A 268 -38.79 66.45 -22.73
CA LEU A 268 -37.49 66.99 -23.11
C LEU A 268 -37.25 68.25 -22.28
N LYS A 269 -36.32 68.20 -21.33
CA LYS A 269 -35.66 69.39 -20.81
C LYS A 269 -34.16 69.24 -21.03
N GLN A 270 -33.67 70.05 -21.95
CA GLN A 270 -32.28 70.49 -22.06
C GLN A 270 -31.83 71.06 -20.70
N GLN A 271 -30.63 70.69 -20.28
CA GLN A 271 -29.82 71.49 -19.38
C GLN A 271 -28.59 71.94 -20.18
N ALA A 272 -28.32 73.23 -20.06
CA ALA A 272 -27.24 73.98 -20.67
C ALA A 272 -25.86 73.56 -20.14
#